data_AF-Q9NC72-F1
#
_entry.id   AF-Q9NC72-F1
#
_cell.length_a   1.000
_cell.length_b   1.000
_cell.length_c   1.000
_cell.angle_alpha   90.00
_cell.angle_beta   90.00
_cell.angle_gamma   90.00
#
_symmetry.space_group_name_H-M   'P 1'
#
loop_
_entity.id
_entity.type
_entity.pdbx_description
1 polymer ?
#
loop_
_entity_poly.entity_id
_entity_poly.type
_entity_poly.pdbx_seq_one_letter_code
_entity_poly.pdbx_strand_id
1 'polypeptide(L)' 'IDLTENCQFIVQACDGIWDCLTSPEAVDKFGKMLEKKNMSEREIVESVLDEICAPDTMNGVGCDNMTCILINFKK' A
#
# COMPACT_ATOMS: atom_id res chain seq x y z
N ILE A 1 14.51 5.37 13.77
CA ILE A 1 14.27 4.13 12.99
C ILE A 1 15.38 4.09 11.97
N ASP A 2 16.32 3.15 12.11
CA ASP A 2 17.41 3.03 11.16
C ASP A 2 16.99 2.13 10.00
N LEU A 3 17.25 2.57 8.77
CA LEU A 3 17.10 1.73 7.59
C LEU A 3 18.23 0.71 7.60
N THR A 4 17.90 -0.52 7.98
CA THR A 4 18.84 -1.63 7.95
C THR A 4 18.81 -2.33 6.60
N GLU A 5 19.86 -3.10 6.32
CA GLU A 5 19.89 -3.96 5.14
C GLU A 5 18.72 -4.95 5.10
N ASN A 6 18.07 -5.27 6.23
CA ASN A 6 16.94 -6.20 6.25
C ASN A 6 15.61 -5.54 5.77
N CYS A 7 15.58 -4.22 5.60
CA CYS A 7 14.40 -3.54 5.07
C CYS A 7 14.18 -3.94 3.60
N GLN A 8 13.05 -4.58 3.30
CA GLN A 8 12.73 -5.08 1.96
C GLN A 8 12.06 -4.00 1.09
N PHE A 9 11.15 -3.23 1.68
CA PHE A 9 10.41 -2.16 1.03
C PHE A 9 9.89 -1.15 2.04
N ILE A 10 9.45 0.01 1.55
CA ILE A 10 8.75 1.04 2.32
C ILE A 10 7.43 1.34 1.63
N VAL A 11 6.37 1.45 2.43
CA VAL A 11 5.08 2.01 2.02
C VAL A 11 4.95 3.37 2.67
N GLN A 12 4.94 4.44 1.87
CA GLN A 12 4.65 5.79 2.33
C GLN A 12 3.29 6.20 1.78
N ALA A 13 2.38 6.58 2.66
CA ALA A 13 0.98 6.83 2.30
C ALA A 13 0.40 7.96 3.14
N CYS A 14 -0.63 8.65 2.62
CA CYS A 14 -1.42 9.61 3.38
C CYS A 14 -2.37 8.93 4.37
N ASP A 15 -2.95 9.71 5.27
CA ASP A 15 -3.97 9.32 6.25
C ASP A 15 -5.16 8.60 5.61
N GLY A 16 -5.65 9.03 4.45
CA GLY A 16 -6.73 8.32 3.75
C GLY A 16 -6.47 6.83 3.53
N ILE A 17 -5.21 6.43 3.27
CA ILE A 17 -4.82 5.01 3.16
C ILE A 17 -4.84 4.33 4.53
N TRP A 18 -4.32 5.00 5.55
CA TRP A 18 -4.19 4.47 6.90
C TRP A 18 -5.51 4.42 7.67
N ASP A 19 -6.52 5.17 7.22
CA ASP A 19 -7.91 5.04 7.68
C ASP A 19 -8.56 3.75 7.16
N CYS A 20 -8.03 3.19 6.05
CA CYS A 20 -8.55 1.96 5.44
C CYS A 20 -7.75 0.71 5.81
N LEU A 21 -6.46 0.87 6.16
CA LEU A 21 -5.53 -0.24 6.41
C LEU A 21 -4.71 0.01 7.67
N THR A 22 -4.61 -1.00 8.51
CA THR A 22 -3.60 -1.01 9.58
C THR A 22 -2.20 -1.24 8.99
N SER A 23 -1.15 -0.81 9.70
CA SER A 23 0.23 -1.03 9.23
C SER A 23 0.58 -2.51 8.98
N PRO A 24 0.16 -3.48 9.83
CA PRO A 24 0.38 -4.90 9.54
C PRO A 24 -0.33 -5.39 8.28
N GLU A 25 -1.58 -4.96 8.04
CA GLU A 25 -2.33 -5.32 6.82
C GLU A 25 -1.65 -4.79 5.57
N ALA A 26 -1.21 -3.52 5.60
CA ALA A 26 -0.48 -2.93 4.48
C ALA A 26 0.82 -3.73 4.20
N VAL A 27 1.64 -4.01 5.23
CA VAL A 27 2.89 -4.75 5.05
C VAL A 27 2.64 -6.15 4.47
N ASP A 28 1.65 -6.88 4.97
CA ASP A 28 1.30 -8.21 4.46
C ASP A 28 0.83 -8.14 2.99
N LYS A 29 -0.03 -7.18 2.68
CA LYS A 29 -0.62 -7.01 1.35
C LYS A 29 0.43 -6.63 0.30
N PHE A 30 1.19 -5.55 0.54
CA PHE A 30 2.25 -5.10 -0.37
C PHE A 30 3.36 -6.16 -0.49
N GLY A 31 3.77 -6.78 0.62
CA GLY A 31 4.81 -7.81 0.63
C GLY A 31 4.43 -9.04 -0.21
N LYS A 32 3.23 -9.61 0.00
CA LYS A 32 2.74 -10.74 -0.79
C LYS A 32 2.63 -10.45 -2.27
N MET A 33 2.32 -9.21 -2.65
CA MET A 33 2.20 -8.82 -4.05
C MET A 33 3.58 -8.60 -4.69
N LEU A 34 4.55 -8.06 -3.96
CA LEU A 34 5.94 -7.92 -4.42
C LEU A 34 6.62 -9.28 -4.66
N GLU A 35 6.27 -10.31 -3.88
CA GLU A 35 6.76 -11.68 -4.09
C GLU A 35 6.25 -12.32 -5.38
N LYS A 36 5.08 -11.87 -5.89
CA LYS A 36 4.52 -12.34 -7.15
C LYS A 36 5.28 -11.69 -8.31
N LYS A 37 6.10 -12.48 -9.01
CA LYS A 37 7.00 -12.01 -10.10
C LYS A 37 6.29 -11.47 -11.36
N ASN A 38 4.98 -11.26 -11.34
CA ASN A 38 4.18 -10.85 -12.48
C ASN A 38 3.48 -9.49 -12.29
N MET A 39 3.81 -8.74 -11.23
CA MET A 39 3.27 -7.40 -11.00
C MET A 39 4.41 -6.39 -10.84
N SER A 40 4.29 -5.26 -11.52
CA SER A 40 5.11 -4.07 -11.27
C SER A 40 4.67 -3.35 -9.99
N GLU A 41 5.56 -2.57 -9.38
CA GLU A 41 5.25 -1.78 -8.19
C GLU A 41 4.04 -0.86 -8.41
N ARG A 42 3.87 -0.35 -9.65
CA ARG A 42 2.71 0.43 -10.06
C ARG A 42 1.42 -0.37 -9.96
N GLU A 43 1.36 -1.54 -10.58
CA GLU A 43 0.16 -2.40 -10.59
C GLU A 43 -0.22 -2.84 -9.17
N ILE A 44 0.78 -3.04 -8.30
CA ILE A 44 0.56 -3.35 -6.89
C ILE A 44 -0.15 -2.18 -6.19
N VAL A 45 0.37 -0.96 -6.35
CA VAL A 45 -0.25 0.24 -5.75
C VAL A 45 -1.66 0.46 -6.31
N GLU A 46 -1.85 0.36 -7.62
CA GLU A 46 -3.18 0.48 -8.26
C GLU A 46 -4.16 -0.55 -7.69
N SER A 47 -3.76 -1.82 -7.60
CA SER A 47 -4.62 -2.87 -7.05
C SER A 47 -4.94 -2.69 -5.57
N VAL A 48 -4.04 -2.12 -4.76
CA VAL A 48 -4.34 -1.81 -3.36
C VAL A 48 -5.34 -0.66 -3.28
N LEU A 49 -5.15 0.40 -4.07
CA LEU A 49 -6.05 1.54 -4.14
C LEU A 49 -7.45 1.13 -4.62
N ASP A 50 -7.56 0.32 -5.66
CA ASP A 50 -8.84 -0.17 -6.18
C ASP A 50 -9.68 -0.93 -5.13
N GLU A 51 -9.02 -1.58 -4.17
CA GLU A 51 -9.71 -2.32 -3.11
C GLU A 51 -10.21 -1.42 -1.97
N ILE A 52 -9.45 -0.36 -1.64
CA ILE A 52 -9.74 0.49 -0.47
C ILE A 52 -10.45 1.80 -0.81
N CYS A 53 -10.38 2.24 -2.06
CA CYS A 53 -11.17 3.36 -2.56
C CYS A 53 -12.65 2.99 -2.50
N ALA A 54 -13.44 3.85 -1.87
CA ALA A 54 -14.86 3.59 -1.70
C ALA A 54 -15.59 3.64 -3.04
N PRO A 55 -16.51 2.68 -3.31
CA PRO A 55 -17.35 2.73 -4.51
C PRO A 55 -18.44 3.82 -4.40
N ASP A 56 -18.78 4.23 -3.18
CA ASP A 56 -19.74 5.27 -2.84
C ASP A 56 -19.40 5.88 -1.46
N THR A 57 -20.16 6.90 -1.06
CA THR A 57 -19.90 7.67 0.17
C THR A 57 -20.69 7.21 1.39
N MET A 58 -21.39 6.07 1.33
CA MET A 58 -22.32 5.65 2.39
C MET A 58 -21.62 5.29 3.70
N ASN A 59 -20.43 4.68 3.61
CA ASN A 59 -19.68 4.20 4.78
C ASN A 59 -18.65 5.21 5.32
N GLY A 60 -18.40 6.31 4.59
CA GLY A 60 -17.47 7.38 4.97
C GLY A 60 -15.97 7.04 4.93
N VAL A 61 -15.59 5.76 4.93
CA VAL A 61 -14.20 5.28 4.80
C VAL A 61 -13.85 5.13 3.31
N GLY A 62 -12.60 5.45 2.92
CA GLY A 62 -12.11 5.30 1.55
C GLY A 62 -12.52 6.43 0.59
N CYS A 63 -13.05 7.53 1.12
CA CYS A 63 -13.55 8.68 0.34
C CYS A 63 -12.56 9.86 0.25
N ASP A 64 -11.40 9.77 0.90
CA ASP A 64 -10.40 10.85 0.92
C ASP A 64 -9.49 10.81 -0.33
N ASN A 65 -8.58 11.77 -0.45
CA ASN A 65 -7.50 11.73 -1.40
C ASN A 65 -6.55 10.57 -1.05
N MET A 66 -6.47 9.57 -1.93
CA MET A 66 -5.68 8.35 -1.70
C MET A 66 -4.33 8.45 -2.43
N THR A 67 -3.24 8.61 -1.68
CA THR A 67 -1.88 8.71 -2.22
C THR A 67 -0.96 7.70 -1.55
N CYS A 68 -0.28 6.88 -2.36
CA CYS A 68 0.65 5.86 -1.90
C CYS A 68 1.91 5.83 -2.78
N ILE A 69 3.08 5.72 -2.13
CA ILE A 69 4.39 5.53 -2.76
C ILE A 69 4.95 4.21 -2.22
N LEU A 70 5.17 3.26 -3.12
CA LEU A 70 5.83 2.00 -2.82
C LEU A 70 7.29 2.07 -3.26
N ILE A 71 8.20 1.97 -2.30
CA ILE A 71 9.66 1.95 -2.54
C ILE A 71 10.13 0.53 -2.33
N ASN A 72 10.49 -0.15 -3.41
CA ASN A 72 11.03 -1.50 -3.38
C ASN A 72 12.56 -1.47 -3.45
N PHE A 73 13.25 -2.00 -2.43
CA PHE A 73 14.71 -2.08 -2.43
C PHE A 73 15.14 -3.30 -3.25
N LYS A 74 15.42 -3.08 -4.54
CA LYS A 74 15.95 -4.13 -5.43
C LYS A 74 17.35 -4.54 -4.94
N LYS A 75 17.48 -5.79 -4.53
CA LYS A 75 18.74 -6.43 -4.19
C LYS A 75 19.14 -7.44 -5.25
#